data_AF-A0A4Q0Y2S0-F1
#
_entry.id   AF-A0A4Q0Y2S0-F1
#
_cell.length_a   1.000
_cell.length_b   1.000
_cell.length_c   1.000
_cell.angle_alpha   90.00
_cell.angle_beta   90.00
_cell.angle_gamma   90.00
#
_symmetry.space_group_name_H-M   'P 1'
#
loop_
_entity.id
_entity.type
_entity.pdbx_description
1 polymer ?
#
loop_
_entity_poly.entity_id
_entity_poly.type
_entity_poly.pdbx_seq_one_letter_code
_entity_poly.pdbx_strand_id
1 'polypeptide(L)'
;MIEDRKDTTVILHSLADYRRVLPLDRTGETIEAHPDFMLVVSYNPGYQNILKGMKPSTKQRFISLSFDYPKKEEEKQIIIKESSIDEKIATKLVNIANEIRELTDTDIQEAVSTRLLVYAAKLIKKGFDEYQACIHCIVESLSDDKEVIDVLERLISLHFIKKD
;
A
#
# COMPACT_ATOMS: atom_id res chain seq x y z
N MET A 1 7.01 -3.70 15.00
CA MET A 1 7.63 -4.30 13.81
C MET A 1 9.13 -4.31 14.03
N ILE A 2 9.80 -5.46 13.90
CA ILE A 2 11.27 -5.50 13.94
C ILE A 2 11.74 -4.91 12.62
N GLU A 3 12.21 -3.68 12.69
CA GLU A 3 12.79 -2.94 11.58
C GLU A 3 14.07 -3.64 11.11
N ASP A 4 14.17 -3.83 9.80
CA ASP A 4 15.18 -4.60 9.09
C ASP A 4 16.60 -4.10 9.47
N ARG A 5 17.28 -4.82 10.39
CA ARG A 5 18.72 -4.62 10.60
C ARG A 5 19.42 -5.21 9.39
N LYS A 6 20.29 -4.43 8.74
CA LYS A 6 21.04 -4.77 7.52
C LYS A 6 21.74 -6.15 7.54
N ASP A 7 21.99 -6.70 8.73
CA ASP A 7 22.61 -8.02 8.92
C ASP A 7 21.64 -9.20 8.69
N THR A 8 20.33 -8.98 8.77
CA THR A 8 19.30 -10.03 8.66
C THR A 8 19.06 -10.44 7.20
N THR A 9 19.17 -9.50 6.25
CA THR A 9 18.93 -9.77 4.82
C THR A 9 20.01 -10.66 4.20
N VAL A 10 21.21 -10.71 4.77
CA VAL A 10 22.30 -11.57 4.28
C VAL A 10 21.99 -13.04 4.56
N ILE A 11 21.32 -13.34 5.67
CA ILE A 11 20.91 -14.70 6.03
C ILE A 11 19.92 -15.26 4.99
N LEU A 12 19.05 -14.39 4.46
CA LEU A 12 18.08 -14.76 3.41
C LEU A 12 18.76 -15.19 2.10
N HIS A 13 20.02 -14.80 1.85
CA HIS A 13 20.72 -15.21 0.63
C HIS A 13 20.86 -16.72 0.51
N SER A 14 21.17 -17.41 1.62
CA SER A 14 21.36 -18.87 1.63
C SER A 14 20.05 -19.65 1.50
N LEU A 15 18.93 -19.02 1.88
CA LEU A 15 17.58 -19.56 1.65
C LEU A 15 17.05 -19.31 0.24
N ALA A 16 17.54 -18.26 -0.44
CA ALA A 16 17.11 -17.86 -1.77
C ALA A 16 18.01 -18.39 -2.90
N ASP A 17 19.10 -19.11 -2.61
CA ASP A 17 19.90 -19.81 -3.62
C ASP A 17 19.74 -21.33 -3.58
N TYR A 18 20.46 -22.02 -4.47
CA TYR A 18 20.38 -23.47 -4.66
C TYR A 18 20.66 -24.29 -3.39
N ARG A 19 21.35 -23.72 -2.40
CA ARG A 19 21.71 -24.43 -1.17
C ARG A 19 20.51 -24.61 -0.24
N ARG A 20 19.54 -23.68 -0.24
CA ARG A 20 18.34 -23.69 0.60
C ARG A 20 18.65 -24.04 2.07
N VAL A 21 19.60 -23.32 2.69
CA VAL A 21 19.99 -23.53 4.10
C VAL A 21 19.87 -22.26 4.93
N LEU A 22 19.58 -22.43 6.21
CA LEU A 22 19.57 -21.38 7.23
C LEU A 22 20.69 -21.63 8.26
N PRO A 23 21.83 -20.92 8.17
CA PRO A 23 22.85 -20.97 9.21
C PRO A 23 22.39 -20.22 10.47
N LEU A 24 22.58 -20.82 11.64
CA LEU A 24 22.27 -20.25 12.95
C LEU A 24 23.57 -19.94 13.70
N ASP A 25 24.12 -18.74 13.51
CA ASP A 25 25.43 -18.35 14.04
C ASP A 25 25.59 -18.53 15.55
N ARG A 26 24.49 -18.39 16.32
CA ARG A 26 24.52 -18.52 17.79
C ARG A 26 24.65 -19.97 18.27
N THR A 27 24.14 -20.94 17.50
CA THR A 27 24.20 -22.36 17.86
C THR A 27 25.26 -23.11 17.05
N GLY A 28 25.75 -22.51 15.96
CA GLY A 28 26.64 -23.17 15.00
C GLY A 28 25.93 -24.19 14.10
N GLU A 29 24.61 -24.28 14.19
CA GLU A 29 23.82 -25.22 13.39
C GLU A 29 23.56 -24.67 11.99
N THR A 30 23.37 -25.58 11.04
CA THR A 30 22.88 -25.25 9.69
C THR A 30 21.65 -26.09 9.43
N ILE A 31 20.51 -25.41 9.23
CA ILE A 31 19.23 -26.06 8.97
C ILE A 31 19.03 -26.15 7.47
N GLU A 32 18.75 -27.36 6.96
CA GLU A 32 18.28 -27.55 5.59
C GLU A 32 16.80 -27.18 5.50
N ALA A 33 16.44 -26.33 4.54
CA ALA A 33 15.06 -25.94 4.36
C ALA A 33 14.24 -27.14 3.85
N HIS A 34 13.07 -27.34 4.44
CA HIS A 34 12.14 -28.37 4.02
C HIS A 34 11.85 -28.28 2.50
N PRO A 35 11.64 -29.40 1.77
CA PRO A 35 11.33 -29.36 0.34
C PRO A 35 10.22 -28.36 -0.03
N ASP A 36 9.18 -28.27 0.80
CA ASP A 36 8.02 -27.37 0.62
C ASP A 36 8.23 -25.92 1.10
N PHE A 37 9.40 -25.58 1.65
CA PHE A 37 9.67 -24.22 2.11
C PHE A 37 9.64 -23.22 0.94
N MET A 38 8.89 -22.12 1.09
CA MET A 38 8.82 -21.03 0.13
C MET A 38 9.16 -19.70 0.79
N LEU A 39 10.00 -18.90 0.13
CA LEU A 39 10.37 -17.56 0.57
C LEU A 39 9.65 -16.51 -0.29
N VAL A 40 8.86 -15.65 0.36
CA VAL A 40 8.15 -14.53 -0.28
C VAL A 40 8.55 -13.23 0.43
N VAL A 41 8.88 -12.20 -0.36
CA VAL A 41 9.28 -10.88 0.14
C VAL A 41 8.48 -9.81 -0.61
N SER A 42 7.99 -8.80 0.11
CA SER A 42 7.31 -7.63 -0.45
C SER A 42 8.03 -6.35 -0.05
N TYR A 43 8.16 -5.39 -0.96
CA TYR A 43 8.68 -4.05 -0.66
C TYR A 43 8.03 -3.01 -1.57
N ASN A 44 7.92 -1.76 -1.12
CA ASN A 44 7.41 -0.65 -1.91
C ASN A 44 8.60 0.10 -2.57
N PRO A 45 8.74 0.08 -3.90
CA PRO A 45 9.79 0.86 -4.57
C PRO A 45 9.56 2.37 -4.36
N GLY A 46 10.64 3.14 -4.19
CA GLY A 46 10.56 4.60 -4.00
C GLY A 46 10.22 5.06 -2.58
N TYR A 47 9.59 4.22 -1.76
CA TYR A 47 9.11 4.57 -0.42
C TYR A 47 10.21 4.69 0.65
N GLN A 48 11.48 4.54 0.28
CA GLN A 48 12.60 4.78 1.19
C GLN A 48 13.77 5.39 0.41
N ASN A 49 14.40 6.40 1.03
CA ASN A 49 15.71 6.94 0.67
C ASN A 49 16.54 5.91 -0.08
N ILE A 50 17.08 6.30 -1.23
CA ILE A 50 17.89 5.55 -2.22
C ILE A 50 18.93 4.57 -1.59
N LEU A 51 19.25 4.73 -0.31
CA LEU A 51 20.19 3.97 0.50
C LEU A 51 19.62 2.75 1.26
N LYS A 52 18.30 2.51 1.26
CA LYS A 52 17.65 1.35 1.93
C LYS A 52 16.90 0.40 0.98
N GLY A 53 16.97 0.63 -0.33
CA GLY A 53 16.39 -0.30 -1.31
C GLY A 53 17.05 -1.68 -1.28
N MET A 54 16.30 -2.73 -1.67
CA MET A 54 16.86 -4.07 -1.80
C MET A 54 18.01 -4.07 -2.82
N LYS A 55 19.20 -4.51 -2.38
CA LYS A 55 20.41 -4.53 -3.22
C LYS A 55 20.16 -5.34 -4.52
N PRO A 56 20.73 -4.94 -5.67
CA PRO A 56 20.58 -5.68 -6.92
C PRO A 56 20.91 -7.18 -6.80
N SER A 57 21.94 -7.53 -6.03
CA SER A 57 22.34 -8.92 -5.78
C SER A 57 21.29 -9.74 -5.01
N THR A 58 20.49 -9.09 -4.16
CA THR A 58 19.34 -9.73 -3.50
C THR A 58 18.19 -9.86 -4.50
N LYS A 59 17.90 -8.82 -5.29
CA LYS A 59 16.82 -8.84 -6.32
C LYS A 59 16.99 -9.95 -7.36
N GLN A 60 18.22 -10.21 -7.79
CA GLN A 60 18.53 -11.26 -8.77
C GLN A 60 18.31 -12.70 -8.26
N ARG A 61 17.93 -12.88 -6.98
CA ARG A 61 17.58 -14.19 -6.39
C ARG A 61 16.07 -14.45 -6.33
N PHE A 62 15.24 -13.51 -6.78
CA PHE A 62 13.78 -13.62 -6.72
C PHE A 62 13.16 -13.52 -8.12
N ILE A 63 12.08 -14.27 -8.32
CA ILE A 63 11.10 -13.95 -9.35
C ILE A 63 10.30 -12.75 -8.85
N SER A 64 10.18 -11.72 -9.68
CA SER A 64 9.54 -10.45 -9.29
C SER A 64 8.15 -10.33 -9.89
N LEU A 65 7.19 -9.94 -9.06
CA LEU A 65 5.85 -9.51 -9.47
C LEU A 65 5.68 -8.05 -9.06
N SER A 66 5.33 -7.21 -10.03
CA SER A 66 5.00 -5.80 -9.78
C SER A 66 3.51 -5.66 -9.59
N PHE A 67 3.11 -4.98 -8.52
CA PHE A 67 1.72 -4.64 -8.24
C PHE A 67 1.55 -3.13 -8.35
N ASP A 68 0.43 -2.74 -8.94
CA ASP A 68 -0.04 -1.37 -8.99
C ASP A 68 -1.50 -1.34 -8.55
N TYR A 69 -2.08 -0.16 -8.41
CA TYR A 69 -3.49 -0.02 -8.14
C TYR A 69 -4.32 -0.67 -9.26
N PRO A 70 -5.43 -1.36 -8.92
CA PRO A 70 -6.26 -2.03 -9.92
C PRO A 70 -6.86 -1.03 -10.91
N LYS A 71 -7.29 -1.53 -12.07
CA LYS A 71 -8.07 -0.69 -13.00
C LYS A 71 -9.35 -0.22 -12.33
N LYS A 72 -9.88 0.93 -12.74
CA LYS A 72 -11.08 1.56 -12.16
C LYS A 72 -12.22 0.57 -11.87
N GLU A 73 -12.55 -0.27 -12.85
CA GLU A 73 -13.63 -1.25 -12.70
C GLU A 73 -13.31 -2.34 -11.66
N GLU A 74 -12.09 -2.87 -11.66
CA GLU A 74 -11.65 -3.88 -10.69
C GLU A 74 -11.58 -3.32 -9.27
N GLU A 75 -11.04 -2.10 -9.12
CA GLU A 75 -10.95 -1.42 -7.82
C GLU A 75 -12.35 -1.12 -7.25
N LYS A 76 -13.29 -0.70 -8.11
CA LYS A 76 -14.70 -0.51 -7.74
C LYS A 76 -15.30 -1.81 -7.19
N GLN A 77 -15.10 -2.93 -7.90
CA GLN A 77 -15.61 -4.24 -7.45
C GLN A 77 -14.97 -4.68 -6.12
N ILE A 78 -13.67 -4.41 -5.92
CA ILE A 78 -13.00 -4.66 -4.65
C ILE A 78 -13.66 -3.85 -3.52
N ILE A 79 -13.88 -2.55 -3.72
CA ILE A 79 -14.51 -1.69 -2.71
C ILE A 79 -15.92 -2.19 -2.38
N ILE A 80 -16.75 -2.49 -3.39
CA ILE A 80 -18.11 -3.02 -3.19
C ILE A 80 -18.06 -4.33 -2.39
N LYS A 81 -17.20 -5.27 -2.78
CA LYS A 81 -17.08 -6.57 -2.11
C LYS A 81 -16.62 -6.44 -0.66
N GLU A 82 -15.63 -5.58 -0.39
CA GLU A 82 -15.02 -5.43 0.93
C GLU A 82 -15.85 -4.59 1.90
N SER A 83 -16.75 -3.73 1.39
CA SER A 83 -17.51 -2.78 2.22
C SER A 83 -19.03 -2.93 2.14
N SER A 84 -19.56 -3.66 1.16
CA SER A 84 -21.00 -3.74 0.84
C SER A 84 -21.64 -2.36 0.57
N ILE A 85 -20.84 -1.38 0.13
CA ILE A 85 -21.32 -0.05 -0.26
C ILE A 85 -21.99 -0.09 -1.64
N ASP A 86 -22.84 0.89 -1.89
CA ASP A 86 -23.53 1.06 -3.17
C ASP A 86 -22.56 1.40 -4.30
N GLU A 87 -22.81 0.88 -5.50
CA GLU A 87 -21.93 1.05 -6.67
C GLU A 87 -21.67 2.53 -7.00
N LYS A 88 -22.66 3.39 -6.80
CA LYS A 88 -22.53 4.85 -7.04
C LYS A 88 -21.47 5.47 -6.13
N ILE A 89 -21.39 5.06 -4.87
CA ILE A 89 -20.42 5.58 -3.90
C ILE A 89 -19.04 4.99 -4.20
N ALA A 90 -18.96 3.68 -4.48
CA ALA A 90 -17.71 3.03 -4.88
C ALA A 90 -17.09 3.70 -6.13
N THR A 91 -17.93 4.04 -7.12
CA THR A 91 -17.49 4.74 -8.33
C THR A 91 -16.89 6.11 -8.01
N LYS A 92 -17.53 6.88 -7.14
CA LYS A 92 -16.99 8.19 -6.69
C LYS A 92 -15.65 8.04 -5.96
N LEU A 93 -15.55 7.08 -5.04
CA LEU A 93 -14.31 6.82 -4.32
C LEU A 93 -13.16 6.44 -5.26
N VAL A 94 -13.42 5.61 -6.28
CA VAL A 94 -12.41 5.29 -7.30
C VAL A 94 -12.05 6.51 -8.13
N ASN A 95 -13.00 7.36 -8.52
CA ASN A 95 -12.70 8.57 -9.29
C ASN A 95 -11.81 9.53 -8.49
N ILE A 96 -12.19 9.82 -7.24
CA ILE A 96 -11.35 10.57 -6.29
C ILE A 96 -9.95 9.96 -6.23
N ALA A 97 -9.85 8.64 -6.09
CA ALA A 97 -8.56 7.98 -5.98
C ALA A 97 -7.67 8.17 -7.20
N ASN A 98 -8.25 8.09 -8.40
CA ASN A 98 -7.51 8.28 -9.65
C ASN A 98 -7.08 9.75 -9.81
N GLU A 99 -7.97 10.70 -9.52
CA GLU A 99 -7.64 12.13 -9.55
C GLU A 99 -6.49 12.46 -8.58
N ILE A 100 -6.51 11.93 -7.34
CA ILE A 100 -5.40 12.09 -6.40
C ILE A 100 -4.12 11.45 -6.94
N ARG A 101 -4.21 10.23 -7.48
CA ARG A 101 -3.04 9.51 -8.03
C ARG A 101 -2.39 10.29 -9.17
N GLU A 102 -3.17 10.95 -10.01
CA GLU A 102 -2.67 11.83 -11.08
C GLU A 102 -1.97 13.09 -10.53
N LEU A 103 -2.36 13.61 -9.36
CA LEU A 103 -1.68 14.74 -8.69
C LEU A 103 -0.35 14.36 -8.03
N THR A 104 -0.16 13.08 -7.70
CA THR A 104 1.05 12.56 -7.04
C THR A 104 2.32 12.73 -7.88
N ASP A 105 2.19 12.88 -9.19
CA ASP A 105 3.32 13.20 -10.08
C ASP A 105 3.83 14.64 -9.90
N THR A 106 3.10 15.48 -9.15
CA THR A 106 3.41 16.90 -9.00
C THR A 106 3.97 17.30 -7.64
N ASP A 107 3.40 16.88 -6.49
CA ASP A 107 3.93 17.30 -5.15
C ASP A 107 3.48 16.40 -3.95
N ILE A 108 2.72 15.33 -4.17
CA ILE A 108 2.20 14.47 -3.09
C ILE A 108 3.16 13.30 -2.84
N GLN A 109 3.58 13.08 -1.60
CA GLN A 109 4.56 12.04 -1.26
C GLN A 109 4.00 10.62 -1.37
N GLU A 110 2.69 10.45 -1.20
CA GLU A 110 2.03 9.14 -1.20
C GLU A 110 0.75 9.12 -2.05
N ALA A 111 0.63 8.11 -2.89
CA ALA A 111 -0.60 7.84 -3.61
C ALA A 111 -1.66 7.23 -2.68
N VAL A 112 -2.92 7.63 -2.83
CA VAL A 112 -4.04 7.06 -2.08
C VAL A 112 -4.21 5.56 -2.35
N SER A 113 -4.13 4.77 -1.29
CA SER A 113 -4.24 3.31 -1.37
C SER A 113 -5.69 2.83 -1.42
N THR A 114 -5.94 1.69 -2.09
CA THR A 114 -7.24 1.01 -2.10
C THR A 114 -7.75 0.71 -0.68
N ARG A 115 -6.85 0.49 0.29
CA ARG A 115 -7.19 0.28 1.70
C ARG A 115 -7.92 1.49 2.29
N LEU A 116 -7.48 2.72 1.99
CA LEU A 116 -8.14 3.93 2.49
C LEU A 116 -9.54 4.10 1.88
N LEU A 117 -9.71 3.72 0.61
CA LEU A 117 -11.02 3.72 -0.05
C LEU A 117 -11.99 2.72 0.62
N VAL A 118 -11.51 1.52 0.96
CA VAL A 118 -12.29 0.52 1.70
C VAL A 118 -12.68 1.03 3.09
N TYR A 119 -11.79 1.76 3.78
CA TYR A 119 -12.09 2.35 5.08
C TYR A 119 -13.16 3.43 4.99
N ALA A 120 -13.02 4.36 4.04
CA ALA A 120 -14.04 5.39 3.77
C ALA A 120 -15.39 4.73 3.45
N ALA A 121 -15.41 3.75 2.53
CA ALA A 121 -16.63 3.04 2.16
C ALA A 121 -17.29 2.32 3.36
N LYS A 122 -16.50 1.69 4.24
CA LYS A 122 -17.01 1.04 5.46
C LYS A 122 -17.61 2.03 6.45
N LEU A 123 -17.04 3.23 6.59
CA LEU A 123 -17.62 4.28 7.43
C LEU A 123 -18.95 4.78 6.85
N ILE A 124 -18.97 5.08 5.56
CA ILE A 124 -20.19 5.54 4.87
C ILE A 124 -21.28 4.49 4.97
N LYS A 125 -20.95 3.21 4.79
CA LYS A 125 -21.93 2.12 4.90
C LYS A 125 -22.59 2.05 6.28
N LYS A 126 -21.86 2.45 7.33
CA LYS A 126 -22.37 2.53 8.71
C LYS A 126 -23.18 3.80 8.99
N GLY A 127 -23.42 4.64 7.98
CA GLY A 127 -24.17 5.88 8.09
C GLY A 127 -23.33 7.10 8.47
N PHE A 128 -22.00 7.00 8.42
CA PHE A 128 -21.14 8.17 8.56
C PHE A 128 -21.26 9.08 7.33
N ASP A 129 -21.05 10.38 7.52
CA ASP A 129 -21.16 11.34 6.42
C ASP A 129 -20.11 11.06 5.34
N GLU A 130 -20.53 11.15 4.07
CA GLU A 130 -19.70 10.79 2.91
C GLU A 130 -18.48 11.69 2.75
N TYR A 131 -18.67 13.00 2.94
CA TYR A 131 -17.59 13.98 2.85
C TYR A 131 -16.61 13.77 4.00
N GLN A 132 -17.11 13.71 5.24
CA GLN A 132 -16.27 13.52 6.43
C GLN A 132 -15.53 12.17 6.43
N ALA A 133 -16.15 11.09 5.91
CA ALA A 133 -15.47 9.80 5.75
C ALA A 133 -14.23 9.93 4.86
N CYS A 134 -14.34 10.68 3.77
CA CYS A 134 -13.21 10.92 2.86
C CYS A 134 -12.16 11.84 3.49
N ILE A 135 -12.56 12.86 4.26
CA ILE A 135 -11.60 13.72 4.98
C ILE A 135 -10.74 12.88 5.93
N HIS A 136 -11.36 12.13 6.83
CA HIS A 136 -10.63 11.39 7.87
C HIS A 136 -9.86 10.17 7.36
N CYS A 137 -10.38 9.48 6.32
CA CYS A 137 -9.72 8.27 5.81
C CYS A 137 -8.74 8.55 4.68
N ILE A 138 -8.94 9.61 3.89
CA ILE A 138 -8.13 9.89 2.70
C ILE A 138 -7.28 11.12 2.96
N VAL A 139 -7.88 12.29 3.17
CA VAL A 139 -7.16 13.57 3.21
C VAL A 139 -6.14 13.62 4.35
N GLU A 140 -6.61 13.43 5.60
CA GLU A 140 -5.75 13.50 6.80
C GLU A 140 -4.73 12.35 6.86
N SER A 141 -4.91 11.29 6.08
CA SER A 141 -3.96 10.17 6.00
C SER A 141 -2.84 10.39 4.97
N LEU A 142 -3.02 11.34 4.04
CA LEU A 142 -2.08 11.58 2.94
C LEU A 142 -1.12 12.73 3.21
N SER A 143 -1.49 13.71 4.03
CA SER A 143 -0.66 14.88 4.28
C SER A 143 -1.05 15.57 5.58
N ASP A 144 -0.04 16.12 6.26
CA ASP A 144 -0.19 17.12 7.33
C ASP A 144 0.03 18.56 6.80
N ASP A 145 0.44 18.71 5.53
CA ASP A 145 0.63 20.00 4.89
C ASP A 145 -0.72 20.64 4.55
N LYS A 146 -0.94 21.84 5.06
CA LYS A 146 -2.22 22.55 4.94
C LYS A 146 -2.58 22.88 3.49
N GLU A 147 -1.63 23.25 2.65
CA GLU A 147 -1.91 23.59 1.25
C GLU A 147 -2.33 22.34 0.47
N VAL A 148 -1.66 21.21 0.72
CA VAL A 148 -2.05 19.91 0.15
C VAL A 148 -3.43 19.47 0.65
N ILE A 149 -3.70 19.61 1.96
CA ILE A 149 -5.00 19.30 2.54
C ILE A 149 -6.10 20.12 1.85
N ASP A 150 -5.94 21.44 1.72
CA ASP A 150 -6.94 22.33 1.11
C ASP A 150 -7.27 21.91 -0.35
N VAL A 151 -6.26 21.49 -1.11
CA VAL A 151 -6.44 20.96 -2.48
C VAL A 151 -7.23 19.66 -2.47
N LEU A 152 -6.87 18.72 -1.61
CA LEU A 152 -7.54 17.43 -1.49
C LEU A 152 -8.99 17.59 -0.99
N GLU A 153 -9.24 18.45 0.00
CA GLU A 153 -10.60 18.77 0.47
C GLU A 153 -11.47 19.31 -0.67
N ARG A 154 -10.92 20.21 -1.48
CA ARG A 154 -11.61 20.76 -2.64
C ARG A 154 -11.95 19.66 -3.65
N LEU A 155 -11.03 18.73 -3.89
CA LEU A 155 -11.29 17.56 -4.72
C LEU A 155 -12.47 16.72 -4.18
N ILE A 156 -12.47 16.40 -2.88
CA ILE A 156 -13.58 15.65 -2.25
C ILE A 156 -14.91 16.39 -2.44
N SER A 157 -14.92 17.71 -2.33
CA SER A 157 -16.14 18.54 -2.46
C SER A 157 -16.77 18.49 -3.86
N LEU A 158 -16.02 18.11 -4.90
CA LEU A 158 -16.56 17.91 -6.25
C LEU A 158 -17.41 16.63 -6.36
N HIS A 159 -17.17 15.65 -5.48
CA HIS A 159 -17.82 14.34 -5.50
C HIS A 159 -18.87 14.19 -4.40
N PHE A 160 -18.64 14.77 -3.23
CA PHE A 160 -19.51 14.69 -2.07
C PHE A 160 -19.82 16.07 -1.50
N ILE A 161 -21.09 16.31 -1.16
CA ILE A 161 -21.54 17.60 -0.63
C ILE A 161 -21.03 17.74 0.80
N LYS A 162 -20.28 18.82 1.06
CA LYS A 162 -19.96 19.25 2.41
C LYS A 162 -21.25 19.70 3.09
N LYS A 163 -21.65 19.01 4.16
CA LYS A 163 -22.75 19.44 5.02
C LYS A 163 -22.18 20.37 6.11
N ASP A 164 -22.93 21.42 6.40
CA ASP A 164 -22.63 22.38 7.47
C ASP A 164 -22.78 21.75 8.87
#